data_AF-A0A7K1KYL2-F1
#
_entry.id   AF-A0A7K1KYL2-F1
#
_cell.length_a   1.000
_cell.length_b   1.000
_cell.length_c   1.000
_cell.angle_alpha   90.00
_cell.angle_beta   90.00
_cell.angle_gamma   90.00
#
_symmetry.space_group_name_H-M   'P 1'
#
loop_
_entity.id
_entity.type
_entity.pdbx_description
1 polymer ?
#
loop_
_entity_poly.entity_id
_entity_poly.type
_entity_poly.pdbx_seq_one_letter_code
_entity_poly.pdbx_strand_id
1 'polypeptide(L)'
;MRPPQPLRSGSHPAPDTEADPAPDGGLDDKLDDEDYPAYSMGRAAEILGVTPGFLRGLDAAKLFVPQRSSGGHRRYSRYQLRLAQRARDLVDEGTALDAACRIIILQDQLAEAQRINARLQERLDRPPERD
;
A
#
# COMPACT_ATOMS: atom_id res chain seq x y z
N MET A 1 -1.28 70.07 -3.00
CA MET A 1 -0.87 69.32 -4.21
C MET A 1 0.62 69.53 -4.45
N ARG A 2 1.45 68.53 -4.10
CA ARG A 2 2.85 68.36 -4.55
C ARG A 2 3.36 66.95 -4.11
N PRO A 3 3.92 66.13 -5.02
CA PRO A 3 4.81 64.98 -4.69
C PRO A 3 6.23 65.53 -4.32
N PRO A 4 7.26 64.77 -3.82
CA PRO A 4 7.74 63.46 -4.34
C PRO A 4 8.60 62.49 -3.42
N GLN A 5 8.89 61.29 -3.97
CA GLN A 5 10.10 60.40 -3.89
C GLN A 5 10.34 59.34 -2.75
N PRO A 6 11.10 58.23 -3.03
CA PRO A 6 10.95 56.87 -2.43
C PRO A 6 12.10 56.41 -1.50
N LEU A 7 11.97 55.22 -0.86
CA LEU A 7 13.00 54.16 -0.66
C LEU A 7 12.45 52.88 0.05
N ARG A 8 13.09 51.74 -0.23
CA ARG A 8 12.76 50.31 0.03
C ARG A 8 12.92 49.84 1.50
N SER A 9 12.19 48.79 1.91
CA SER A 9 12.69 47.43 2.25
C SER A 9 11.85 46.62 3.25
N GLY A 10 11.71 45.31 2.97
CA GLY A 10 11.32 44.22 3.87
C GLY A 10 9.87 43.76 3.70
N SER A 11 9.51 42.48 3.58
CA SER A 11 10.25 41.21 3.55
C SER A 11 9.29 40.13 3.00
N HIS A 12 9.86 39.01 2.57
CA HIS A 12 9.25 37.82 1.95
C HIS A 12 7.86 37.35 2.42
N PRO A 13 7.06 36.74 1.51
CA PRO A 13 5.98 35.82 1.87
C PRO A 13 6.55 34.45 2.29
N ALA A 14 6.08 33.88 3.41
CA ALA A 14 6.35 32.50 3.78
C ALA A 14 5.24 31.57 3.27
N PRO A 15 5.56 30.46 2.56
CA PRO A 15 4.66 29.36 2.30
C PRO A 15 5.00 28.17 3.22
N ASP A 16 4.18 27.91 4.24
CA ASP A 16 4.30 26.68 5.05
C ASP A 16 3.15 25.73 4.72
N THR A 17 3.21 25.16 3.51
CA THR A 17 2.65 23.81 3.29
C THR A 17 3.85 22.89 3.34
N GLU A 18 4.05 22.25 4.50
CA GLU A 18 5.07 21.23 4.70
C GLU A 18 4.86 20.11 3.68
N ALA A 19 5.57 20.24 2.56
CA ALA A 19 5.85 19.16 1.63
C ALA A 19 6.82 18.21 2.32
N ASP A 20 6.42 16.94 2.44
CA ASP A 20 7.32 15.86 2.84
C ASP A 20 8.61 15.90 2.01
N PRO A 21 9.78 15.64 2.62
CA PRO A 21 11.06 15.72 1.94
C PRO A 21 11.12 14.71 0.80
N ALA A 22 11.46 15.19 -0.40
CA ALA A 22 11.77 14.34 -1.53
C ALA A 22 12.98 13.45 -1.17
N PRO A 23 12.86 12.11 -1.21
CA PRO A 23 14.01 11.25 -1.27
C PRO A 23 14.57 11.31 -2.69
N ASP A 24 15.87 11.57 -2.76
CA ASP A 24 16.71 11.54 -3.94
C ASP A 24 16.92 10.07 -4.37
N GLY A 25 15.85 9.47 -4.91
CA GLY A 25 15.80 8.11 -5.45
C GLY A 25 14.76 8.10 -6.56
N GLY A 26 15.15 7.62 -7.74
CA GLY A 26 14.41 7.76 -9.00
C GLY A 26 12.92 7.44 -8.86
N LEU A 27 12.09 8.19 -9.59
CA LEU A 27 10.62 8.04 -9.62
C LEU A 27 10.18 6.59 -9.95
N ASP A 28 11.07 5.79 -10.54
CA ASP A 28 10.89 4.38 -10.86
C ASP A 28 10.92 3.47 -9.61
N ASP A 29 11.64 3.84 -8.55
CA ASP A 29 11.84 3.02 -7.33
C ASP A 29 10.64 3.11 -6.37
N LYS A 30 9.89 4.22 -6.39
CA LYS A 30 8.66 4.41 -5.59
C LYS A 30 7.40 3.85 -6.22
N LEU A 31 7.39 3.68 -7.54
CA LEU A 31 6.28 3.05 -8.26
C LEU A 31 6.29 1.52 -8.09
N ASP A 32 7.45 0.97 -7.72
CA ASP A 32 7.65 -0.45 -7.40
C ASP A 32 7.55 -0.75 -5.89
N ASP A 33 7.39 0.29 -5.04
CA ASP A 33 7.00 0.10 -3.64
C ASP A 33 5.55 -0.39 -3.59
N GLU A 34 5.45 -1.71 -3.56
CA GLU A 34 4.22 -2.46 -3.62
C GLU A 34 3.31 -2.23 -2.41
N ASP A 35 3.89 -1.74 -1.32
CA ASP A 35 3.24 -1.40 -0.05
C ASP A 35 2.92 0.09 0.08
N TYR A 36 3.38 0.95 -0.85
CA TYR A 36 3.04 2.35 -0.86
C TYR A 36 1.53 2.56 -1.13
N PRO A 37 0.78 3.21 -0.24
CA PRO A 37 -0.67 3.31 -0.33
C PRO A 37 -1.09 4.45 -1.28
N ALA A 38 -0.85 4.25 -2.58
CA ALA A 38 -1.12 5.22 -3.64
C ALA A 38 -2.61 5.33 -4.01
N TYR A 39 -3.39 4.27 -3.82
CA TYR A 39 -4.72 4.15 -4.44
C TYR A 39 -5.84 4.53 -3.47
N SER A 40 -6.68 5.49 -3.85
CA SER A 40 -7.90 5.81 -3.11
C SER A 40 -8.96 4.73 -3.32
N MET A 41 -9.95 4.67 -2.42
CA MET A 41 -11.08 3.74 -2.49
C MET A 41 -11.76 3.66 -3.87
N GLY A 42 -12.10 4.82 -4.46
CA GLY A 42 -12.78 4.86 -5.75
C GLY A 42 -11.87 4.34 -6.87
N ARG A 43 -10.59 4.76 -6.85
CA ARG A 43 -9.62 4.32 -7.84
C ARG A 43 -9.33 2.81 -7.75
N ALA A 44 -9.22 2.28 -6.54
CA ALA A 44 -9.06 0.86 -6.28
C ALA A 44 -10.25 0.05 -6.82
N ALA A 45 -11.48 0.51 -6.57
CA ALA A 45 -12.70 -0.12 -7.06
C ALA A 45 -12.77 -0.13 -8.60
N GLU A 46 -12.41 0.98 -9.24
CA GLU A 46 -12.33 1.08 -10.72
C GLU A 46 -11.30 0.11 -11.30
N ILE A 47 -10.07 0.11 -10.76
CA ILE A 47 -8.97 -0.75 -11.26
C ILE A 47 -9.36 -2.23 -11.19
N LEU A 48 -9.99 -2.62 -10.09
CA LEU A 48 -10.38 -4.00 -9.84
C LEU A 48 -11.74 -4.36 -10.47
N GLY A 49 -12.46 -3.40 -11.05
CA GLY A 49 -13.81 -3.62 -11.58
C GLY A 49 -14.81 -4.12 -10.53
N VAL A 50 -14.64 -3.72 -9.26
CA VAL A 50 -15.49 -4.12 -8.14
C VAL A 50 -16.23 -2.94 -7.55
N THR A 51 -17.23 -3.20 -6.71
CA THR A 51 -17.92 -2.12 -6.00
C THR A 51 -17.08 -1.62 -4.80
N PRO A 52 -17.21 -0.35 -4.39
CA PRO A 52 -16.66 0.10 -3.12
C PRO A 52 -17.21 -0.68 -1.91
N GLY A 53 -18.42 -1.26 -2.02
CA GLY A 53 -18.96 -2.14 -0.99
C GLY A 53 -18.13 -3.41 -0.79
N PHE A 54 -17.65 -4.01 -1.89
CA PHE A 54 -16.80 -5.20 -1.87
C PHE A 54 -15.49 -4.95 -1.10
N LEU A 55 -14.77 -3.88 -1.44
CA LEU A 55 -13.52 -3.52 -0.75
C LEU A 55 -13.74 -3.17 0.74
N ARG A 56 -14.91 -2.66 1.12
CA ARG A 56 -15.29 -2.49 2.54
C ARG A 56 -15.55 -3.83 3.21
N GLY A 57 -16.16 -4.79 2.51
CA GLY A 57 -16.35 -6.16 2.97
C GLY A 57 -15.01 -6.86 3.24
N LEU A 58 -14.03 -6.70 2.35
CA LEU A 58 -12.69 -7.26 2.55
C LEU A 58 -11.97 -6.67 3.77
N ASP A 59 -12.09 -5.36 3.99
CA ASP A 59 -11.59 -4.71 5.21
C ASP A 59 -12.30 -5.23 6.47
N ALA A 60 -13.63 -5.37 6.43
CA ALA A 60 -14.40 -5.92 7.55
C ALA A 60 -14.01 -7.38 7.88
N ALA A 61 -13.73 -8.18 6.84
CA ALA A 61 -13.22 -9.54 6.95
C ALA A 61 -11.73 -9.61 7.32
N LYS A 62 -11.06 -8.45 7.50
CA LYS A 62 -9.65 -8.31 7.90
C LYS A 62 -8.66 -8.97 6.93
N LEU A 63 -9.00 -9.07 5.64
CA LEU A 63 -8.05 -9.54 4.63
C LEU A 63 -6.84 -8.60 4.51
N PHE A 64 -7.08 -7.30 4.69
CA PHE A 64 -6.05 -6.28 4.80
C PHE A 64 -6.57 -5.13 5.67
N VAL A 65 -5.65 -4.31 6.19
CA VAL A 65 -5.98 -3.07 6.90
C VAL A 65 -5.53 -1.89 6.02
N PRO A 66 -6.47 -1.12 5.45
CA PRO A 66 -6.10 0.04 4.64
C PRO A 66 -5.50 1.13 5.51
N GLN A 67 -4.45 1.79 5.00
CA GLN A 67 -3.91 2.95 5.68
C GLN A 67 -4.90 4.11 5.56
N ARG A 68 -5.03 4.91 6.62
CA ARG A 68 -5.84 6.14 6.59
C ARG A 68 -4.92 7.32 6.38
N SER A 69 -5.23 8.16 5.39
CA SER A 69 -4.54 9.45 5.24
C SER A 69 -4.90 10.40 6.38
N SER A 70 -4.15 11.49 6.52
CA SER A 70 -4.47 12.61 7.43
C SER A 70 -5.88 13.17 7.24
N GLY A 71 -6.43 13.09 6.01
CA GLY A 71 -7.82 13.45 5.68
C GLY A 71 -8.86 12.35 5.92
N GLY A 72 -8.49 11.21 6.53
CA GLY A 72 -9.41 10.12 6.88
C GLY A 72 -9.81 9.20 5.72
N HIS A 73 -9.26 9.42 4.52
CA HIS A 73 -9.53 8.58 3.36
C HIS A 73 -8.72 7.29 3.42
N ARG A 74 -9.38 6.18 3.04
CA ARG A 74 -8.74 4.86 2.92
C ARG A 74 -7.83 4.86 1.71
N ARG A 75 -6.58 4.44 1.93
CA ARG A 75 -5.58 4.26 0.91
C ARG A 75 -5.15 2.80 0.86
N TYR A 76 -4.98 2.32 -0.36
CA TYR A 76 -4.66 0.94 -0.68
C TYR A 76 -3.31 0.88 -1.37
N SER A 77 -2.50 -0.10 -0.98
CA SER A 77 -1.26 -0.43 -1.67
C SER A 77 -1.52 -1.36 -2.86
N ARG A 78 -0.53 -1.52 -3.73
CA ARG A 78 -0.64 -2.43 -4.89
C ARG A 78 -0.76 -3.89 -4.44
N TYR A 79 -0.07 -4.25 -3.36
CA TYR A 79 -0.22 -5.55 -2.69
C TYR A 79 -1.67 -5.81 -2.26
N GLN A 80 -2.30 -4.83 -1.62
CA GLN A 80 -3.70 -4.94 -1.18
C GLN A 80 -4.68 -5.07 -2.36
N LEU A 81 -4.41 -4.42 -3.49
CA LEU A 81 -5.21 -4.59 -4.70
C LEU A 81 -5.11 -6.02 -5.25
N ARG A 82 -3.91 -6.63 -5.24
CA ARG A 82 -3.76 -8.03 -5.67
C ARG A 82 -4.48 -9.01 -4.75
N LEU A 83 -4.45 -8.77 -3.43
CA LEU A 83 -5.25 -9.54 -2.48
C LEU A 83 -6.75 -9.41 -2.78
N ALA A 84 -7.23 -8.20 -3.04
CA ALA A 84 -8.62 -7.96 -3.39
C ALA A 84 -9.02 -8.62 -4.71
N GLN A 85 -8.13 -8.65 -5.71
CA GLN A 85 -8.35 -9.37 -6.96
C GLN A 85 -8.50 -10.88 -6.71
N ARG A 86 -7.56 -11.50 -5.97
CA ARG A 86 -7.66 -12.94 -5.61
C ARG A 86 -8.98 -13.25 -4.88
N ALA A 87 -9.40 -12.38 -3.96
CA ALA A 87 -10.65 -12.54 -3.24
C ALA A 87 -11.86 -12.43 -4.17
N ARG A 88 -11.81 -11.53 -5.15
CA ARG A 88 -12.85 -11.40 -6.17
C ARG A 88 -12.95 -12.67 -6.99
N ASP A 89 -11.83 -13.21 -7.48
CA ASP A 89 -11.81 -14.42 -8.31
C ASP A 89 -12.46 -15.60 -7.57
N LEU A 90 -12.12 -15.81 -6.29
CA LEU A 90 -12.74 -16.84 -5.45
C LEU A 90 -14.25 -16.62 -5.25
N VAL A 91 -14.69 -15.36 -5.10
CA VAL A 91 -16.11 -15.03 -4.95
C VAL A 91 -16.87 -15.24 -6.26
N ASP A 92 -16.25 -14.90 -7.39
CA ASP A 92 -16.81 -15.12 -8.74
C ASP A 92 -16.92 -16.64 -9.03
N GLU A 93 -16.06 -17.47 -8.44
CA GLU A 93 -16.17 -18.95 -8.43
C GLU A 93 -17.28 -19.50 -7.49
N GLY A 94 -17.96 -18.65 -6.73
CA GLY A 94 -19.04 -19.02 -5.83
C GLY A 94 -18.63 -19.21 -4.36
N THR A 95 -17.39 -18.86 -3.99
CA THR A 95 -16.94 -18.89 -2.59
C THR A 95 -17.53 -17.70 -1.82
N ALA A 96 -18.02 -17.93 -0.60
CA ALA A 96 -18.44 -16.82 0.25
C ALA A 96 -17.26 -15.87 0.56
N LEU A 97 -17.50 -14.56 0.61
CA LEU A 97 -16.47 -13.53 0.84
C LEU A 97 -15.57 -13.85 2.04
N ASP A 98 -16.17 -14.19 3.19
CA ASP A 98 -15.44 -14.51 4.42
C ASP A 98 -14.57 -15.77 4.25
N ALA A 99 -15.06 -16.77 3.51
CA ALA A 99 -14.30 -17.97 3.20
C ALA A 99 -13.14 -17.65 2.24
N ALA A 100 -13.36 -16.84 1.20
CA ALA A 100 -12.32 -16.38 0.29
C ALA A 100 -11.21 -15.63 1.03
N CYS A 101 -11.58 -14.69 1.92
CA CYS A 101 -10.63 -13.98 2.77
C CYS A 101 -9.81 -14.94 3.63
N ARG A 102 -10.46 -15.91 4.29
CA ARG A 102 -9.79 -16.88 5.15
C ARG A 102 -8.84 -17.80 4.36
N ILE A 103 -9.25 -18.24 3.17
CA ILE A 103 -8.43 -19.06 2.28
C ILE A 103 -7.15 -18.31 1.93
N ILE A 104 -7.26 -17.05 1.49
CA ILE A 104 -6.10 -16.25 1.08
C ILE A 104 -5.13 -16.04 2.24
N ILE A 105 -5.64 -15.69 3.44
CA ILE A 105 -4.80 -15.52 4.63
C ILE A 105 -4.03 -16.81 4.95
N LEU A 106 -4.70 -17.96 4.89
CA LEU A 106 -4.06 -19.26 5.17
C LEU A 106 -3.04 -19.64 4.09
N GLN A 107 -3.33 -19.35 2.82
CA GLN A 107 -2.38 -19.59 1.73
C GLN A 107 -1.12 -18.75 1.88
N ASP A 108 -1.26 -17.47 2.23
CA ASP A 108 -0.10 -16.58 2.45
C ASP A 108 0.71 -17.04 3.67
N GLN A 109 0.06 -17.46 4.77
CA GLN A 109 0.74 -18.03 5.95
C GLN A 109 1.47 -19.35 5.61
N LEU A 110 0.85 -20.22 4.81
CA LEU A 110 1.45 -21.48 4.39
C LEU A 110 2.67 -21.24 3.51
N ALA A 111 2.58 -20.33 2.54
CA ALA A 111 3.68 -19.97 1.68
C ALA A 111 4.86 -19.42 2.48
N GLU A 112 4.59 -18.58 3.48
CA GLU A 112 5.65 -18.03 4.34
C GLU A 112 6.30 -19.11 5.21
N ALA A 113 5.50 -19.98 5.83
CA ALA A 113 6.02 -21.10 6.61
C ALA A 113 6.89 -22.04 5.76
N GLN A 114 6.47 -22.32 4.52
CA GLN A 114 7.25 -23.13 3.57
C GLN A 114 8.58 -22.46 3.20
N ARG A 115 8.59 -21.14 2.96
CA ARG A 115 9.83 -20.39 2.69
C ARG A 115 10.80 -20.44 3.87
N ILE A 116 10.29 -20.26 5.10
CA ILE A 116 11.10 -20.33 6.31
C ILE A 116 11.69 -21.74 6.46
N ASN A 117 10.87 -22.79 6.29
CA ASN A 117 11.32 -24.17 6.37
C ASN A 117 12.40 -24.49 5.32
N ALA A 118 12.23 -24.06 4.07
CA ALA A 118 13.22 -24.24 3.02
C ALA A 118 14.56 -23.57 3.39
N ARG A 119 14.52 -22.32 3.88
CA ARG A 119 15.71 -21.60 4.34
C ARG A 119 16.40 -22.28 5.52
N LEU A 120 15.63 -22.86 6.45
CA LEU A 120 16.19 -23.61 7.58
C LEU A 120 16.82 -24.93 7.13
N GLN A 121 16.19 -25.64 6.18
CA GLN A 121 16.74 -26.84 5.57
C GLN A 121 18.07 -26.54 4.85
N GLU A 122 18.13 -25.49 4.04
CA GLU A 122 19.37 -25.05 3.38
C GLU A 122 20.51 -24.73 4.38
N ARG A 123 20.16 -24.18 5.55
CA ARG A 123 21.15 -23.90 6.61
C ARG A 123 21.66 -25.17 7.29
N LEU A 124 20.81 -26.18 7.45
CA LEU A 124 21.19 -27.48 8.03
C LEU A 124 22.00 -28.32 7.04
N ASP A 125 21.68 -28.21 5.75
CA ASP A 125 22.35 -28.94 4.67
C ASP A 125 23.69 -28.30 4.26
N ARG A 126 23.97 -27.07 4.70
CA ARG A 126 25.29 -26.44 4.53
C ARG A 126 26.31 -27.18 5.42
N PRO A 127 27.28 -27.91 4.85
CA PRO A 127 28.29 -28.58 5.65
C PRO A 127 29.10 -27.54 6.43
N PRO A 128 29.57 -27.85 7.66
CA PRO A 128 30.42 -26.92 8.40
C PRO A 128 31.66 -26.62 7.55
N GLU A 129 31.92 -25.34 7.30
CA GLU A 129 33.20 -24.89 6.76
C GLU A 129 34.27 -25.37 7.73
N ARG A 130 35.04 -26.38 7.30
CA ARG A 130 36.18 -26.89 8.05
C ARG A 130 37.34 -25.94 7.79
N ASP A 131 37.61 -25.07 8.75
CA ASP A 131 38.91 -24.37 8.89
C ASP A 131 40.01 -25.33 9.35
#